data_AF-A0A0F8UBK1-F1
#
_entry.id   AF-A0A0F8UBK1-F1
#
_cell.length_a   1.000
_cell.length_b   1.000
_cell.length_c   1.000
_cell.angle_alpha   90.00
_cell.angle_beta   90.00
_cell.angle_gamma   90.00
#
_symmetry.space_group_name_H-M   'P 1'
#
loop_
_entity.id
_entity.type
_entity.pdbx_description
1 polymer ?
#
loop_
_entity_poly.entity_id
_entity_poly.type
_entity_poly.pdbx_seq_one_letter_code
_entity_poly.pdbx_strand_id
1 'polypeptide(L)'
;MSPSSLTLSSWILIPTLAGVATLDVDVLFLGDLFDGGREWGTASSESPEERYRKYTDSFWKQEFHRFSNIFADTWNKQESHSTSPHGRVMIASLPGNHDLGFGSGVQLPVRDRFQNFFGKGNRVDVIGNHTIVSVDTVSLSAMDQPDPHTGSTGAGNGDGERPNQRIWQEAEEFLNNMNAHRGRAEMDELRFLGSEVPSRLFQHAIKGIDDPAIAQNPQPEMVGFPTVLLTHVPLYRKSATPCGPLRERWPPSAEGLEEDDRNALSISGGYQYQNVLTKTISNDVVSKVGPNLIQVYSGDDHDYCEITHREFSGSPKEITVKSLSWAMGVRKPGFVMASLWNPIDPATGQPLEASTSGSTLQNHLCLLPDQLSIFIHYGLILSLTLVVLLVQAAFAALYPPAQTPQHPSSLSLSSADTPCEAEQSLIRHHLACLAPHYAEGVDRWKWKPGSTNQRQPRGSSTLFGRVGYELLTSVINVAPVVLAWYFFLIWRW
;
A
#
# COMPACT_ATOMS: atom_id res chain seq x y z
N MET A 1 10.41 11.79 24.91
CA MET A 1 9.95 12.44 23.66
C MET A 1 8.64 11.78 23.28
N SER A 2 7.55 12.56 23.26
CA SER A 2 6.19 12.07 23.03
C SER A 2 5.99 11.65 21.57
N PRO A 3 5.45 10.45 21.27
CA PRO A 3 5.04 10.11 19.92
C PRO A 3 3.60 10.59 19.71
N SER A 4 3.46 11.59 18.86
CA SER A 4 2.19 11.99 18.26
C SER A 4 1.60 10.82 17.49
N SER A 5 0.61 10.17 18.09
CA SER A 5 -0.37 9.33 17.42
C SER A 5 -1.25 10.22 16.55
N LEU A 6 -0.85 10.42 15.30
CA LEU A 6 -1.77 10.85 14.25
C LEU A 6 -2.26 9.59 13.57
N THR A 7 -3.47 9.17 13.95
CA THR A 7 -4.39 8.42 13.09
C THR A 7 -4.73 9.32 11.90
N LEU A 8 -3.78 9.49 10.98
CA LEU A 8 -4.08 9.86 9.61
C LEU A 8 -4.68 8.61 8.99
N SER A 9 -6.00 8.63 8.84
CA SER A 9 -6.67 7.91 7.77
C SER A 9 -5.99 8.33 6.47
N SER A 10 -4.95 7.59 6.10
CA SER A 10 -4.23 7.79 4.86
C SER A 10 -5.19 7.43 3.73
N TRP A 11 -5.92 8.43 3.26
CA TRP A 11 -6.36 8.48 1.88
C TRP A 11 -5.10 8.57 1.02
N ILE A 12 -4.39 7.44 0.90
CA ILE A 12 -3.45 7.26 -0.19
C ILE A 12 -4.35 7.19 -1.41
N LEU A 13 -4.45 8.32 -2.12
CA LEU A 13 -4.75 8.30 -3.54
C LEU A 13 -3.61 7.51 -4.17
N ILE A 14 -3.75 6.18 -4.17
CA ILE A 14 -2.98 5.31 -5.04
C ILE A 14 -3.39 5.82 -6.42
N PRO A 15 -2.47 6.38 -7.23
CA PRO A 15 -2.75 6.58 -8.64
C PRO A 15 -3.13 5.19 -9.12
N THR A 16 -4.42 4.99 -9.38
CA THR A 16 -4.96 3.71 -9.78
C THR A 16 -4.06 3.14 -10.86
N LEU A 17 -3.76 1.84 -10.77
CA LEU A 17 -3.13 1.02 -11.79
C LEU A 17 -3.81 1.10 -13.18
N ALA A 18 -4.75 2.00 -13.40
CA ALA A 18 -5.42 2.35 -14.65
C ALA A 18 -4.47 2.49 -15.85
N GLY A 19 -3.20 2.87 -15.65
CA GLY A 19 -2.18 2.88 -16.71
C GLY A 19 -1.60 1.50 -17.05
N VAL A 20 -1.51 0.59 -16.08
CA VAL A 20 -1.13 -0.83 -16.27
C VAL A 20 -2.32 -1.65 -16.81
N ALA A 21 -3.52 -1.11 -16.65
CA ALA A 21 -4.81 -1.73 -16.93
C ALA A 21 -5.16 -1.91 -18.43
N THR A 22 -4.21 -1.81 -19.37
CA THR A 22 -4.49 -2.05 -20.80
C THR A 22 -3.58 -3.09 -21.43
N LEU A 23 -2.73 -3.73 -20.63
CA LEU A 23 -1.73 -4.69 -21.08
C LEU A 23 -1.97 -6.06 -20.42
N ASP A 24 -1.65 -7.13 -21.13
CA ASP A 24 -1.48 -8.46 -20.55
C ASP A 24 -0.23 -8.48 -19.67
N VAL A 25 -0.39 -8.05 -18.42
CA VAL A 25 0.70 -8.00 -17.44
C VAL A 25 0.36 -8.93 -16.30
N ASP A 26 1.34 -9.71 -15.86
CA ASP A 26 1.29 -10.41 -14.58
C ASP A 26 1.83 -9.50 -13.47
N VAL A 27 1.30 -9.62 -12.26
CA VAL A 27 1.66 -8.77 -11.12
C VAL A 27 2.23 -9.62 -9.99
N LEU A 28 3.46 -9.32 -9.59
CA LEU A 28 4.17 -10.01 -8.51
C LEU A 28 4.51 -9.01 -7.41
N PHE A 29 4.03 -9.26 -6.19
CA PHE A 29 4.38 -8.47 -5.01
C PHE A 29 5.58 -9.10 -4.29
N LEU A 30 6.50 -8.27 -3.82
CA LEU A 30 7.75 -8.70 -3.19
C LEU A 30 7.72 -8.55 -1.65
N GLY A 31 6.57 -8.79 -1.03
CA GLY A 31 6.37 -8.66 0.41
C GLY A 31 6.01 -7.25 0.88
N ASP A 32 5.90 -7.12 2.21
CA ASP A 32 5.47 -5.93 2.93
C ASP A 32 4.14 -5.36 2.44
N LEU A 33 3.15 -6.25 2.36
CA LEU A 33 1.78 -5.89 1.99
C LEU A 33 1.12 -5.04 3.07
N PHE A 34 1.54 -5.21 4.32
CA PHE A 34 1.03 -4.48 5.48
C PHE A 34 2.15 -3.86 6.30
N ASP A 35 1.99 -2.59 6.67
CA ASP A 35 2.86 -1.95 7.68
C ASP A 35 2.38 -2.30 9.09
N GLY A 36 2.92 -3.39 9.63
CA GLY A 36 2.61 -3.90 10.98
C GLY A 36 1.83 -5.22 11.02
N GLY A 37 1.69 -5.93 9.89
CA GLY A 37 1.04 -7.24 9.82
C GLY A 37 1.57 -8.25 10.85
N ARG A 38 2.86 -8.18 11.17
CA ARG A 38 3.54 -8.98 12.21
C ARG A 38 3.08 -8.70 13.63
N GLU A 39 2.61 -7.48 13.89
CA GLU A 39 2.25 -6.99 15.23
C GLU A 39 0.80 -7.32 15.59
N TRP A 40 -0.05 -7.62 14.60
CA TRP A 40 -1.48 -7.80 14.82
C TRP A 40 -1.77 -9.24 15.19
N GLY A 41 -2.30 -9.44 16.40
CA GLY A 41 -2.53 -10.76 16.98
C GLY A 41 -3.44 -11.66 16.13
N THR A 42 -3.43 -12.96 16.42
CA THR A 42 -4.33 -13.95 15.83
C THR A 42 -5.34 -14.42 16.87
N ALA A 43 -6.13 -15.46 16.57
CA ALA A 43 -6.94 -16.12 17.58
C ALA A 43 -6.10 -16.81 18.68
N SER A 44 -4.84 -17.13 18.38
CA SER A 44 -3.94 -17.90 19.25
C SER A 44 -2.61 -17.19 19.56
N SER A 45 -2.45 -15.92 19.18
CA SER A 45 -1.25 -15.14 19.45
C SER A 45 -1.57 -13.66 19.69
N GLU A 46 -0.70 -12.99 20.44
CA GLU A 46 -0.75 -11.55 20.68
C GLU A 46 0.61 -10.91 20.38
N SER A 47 0.61 -9.60 20.17
CA SER A 47 1.86 -8.86 20.01
C SER A 47 2.77 -9.01 21.24
N PRO A 48 4.08 -9.27 21.05
CA PRO A 48 5.05 -9.17 22.14
C PRO A 48 5.14 -7.73 22.68
N GLU A 49 4.93 -6.72 21.83
CA GLU A 49 4.90 -5.32 22.23
C GLU A 49 3.50 -4.90 22.73
N GLU A 50 3.44 -4.42 23.97
CA GLU A 50 2.20 -4.01 24.66
C GLU A 50 1.38 -2.99 23.86
N ARG A 51 2.04 -2.03 23.20
CA ARG A 51 1.40 -0.98 22.40
C ARG A 51 0.55 -1.51 21.24
N TYR A 52 0.85 -2.72 20.74
CA TYR A 52 0.16 -3.32 19.60
C TYR A 52 -0.87 -4.40 20.00
N ARG A 53 -0.94 -4.82 21.27
CA ARG A 53 -1.88 -5.86 21.73
C ARG A 53 -3.36 -5.51 21.49
N LYS A 54 -3.68 -4.23 21.34
CA LYS A 54 -5.02 -3.76 20.95
C LYS A 54 -5.42 -4.12 19.52
N TYR A 55 -4.45 -4.42 18.64
CA TYR A 55 -4.70 -4.82 17.26
C TYR A 55 -4.78 -6.34 17.17
N THR A 56 -5.95 -6.82 16.79
CA THR A 56 -6.29 -8.24 16.76
C THR A 56 -6.46 -8.74 15.33
N ASP A 57 -6.82 -10.02 15.19
CA ASP A 57 -7.11 -10.64 13.90
C ASP A 57 -8.19 -9.88 13.10
N SER A 58 -9.12 -9.23 13.79
CA SER A 58 -10.14 -8.39 13.16
C SER A 58 -9.56 -7.17 12.43
N PHE A 59 -8.51 -6.56 12.99
CA PHE A 59 -7.80 -5.45 12.37
C PHE A 59 -7.04 -5.94 11.13
N TRP A 60 -6.31 -7.05 11.26
CA TRP A 60 -5.61 -7.65 10.11
C TRP A 60 -6.58 -8.00 8.97
N LYS A 61 -7.74 -8.57 9.28
CA LYS A 61 -8.77 -8.88 8.27
C LYS A 61 -9.32 -7.64 7.57
N GLN A 62 -9.49 -6.52 8.27
CA GLN A 62 -9.89 -5.25 7.65
C GLN A 62 -8.83 -4.76 6.66
N GLU A 63 -7.55 -4.86 7.02
CA GLU A 63 -6.43 -4.49 6.16
C GLU A 63 -6.31 -5.44 4.95
N PHE A 64 -6.54 -6.74 5.13
CA PHE A 64 -6.66 -7.71 4.04
C PHE A 64 -7.81 -7.37 3.09
N HIS A 65 -8.99 -7.00 3.63
CA HIS A 65 -10.10 -6.55 2.80
C HIS A 65 -9.75 -5.28 2.04
N ARG A 66 -9.03 -4.33 2.66
CA ARG A 66 -8.54 -3.13 1.97
C ARG A 66 -7.59 -3.49 0.84
N PHE A 67 -6.62 -4.38 1.07
CA PHE A 67 -5.72 -4.88 0.03
C PHE A 67 -6.51 -5.51 -1.12
N SER A 68 -7.44 -6.41 -0.80
CA SER A 68 -8.26 -7.12 -1.79
C SER A 68 -9.09 -6.15 -2.62
N ASN A 69 -9.72 -5.16 -1.99
CA ASN A 69 -10.52 -4.14 -2.68
C ASN A 69 -9.68 -3.29 -3.65
N ILE A 70 -8.44 -2.97 -3.27
CA ILE A 70 -7.55 -2.13 -4.09
C ILE A 70 -6.98 -2.92 -5.27
N PHE A 71 -6.44 -4.11 -5.00
CA PHE A 71 -5.65 -4.86 -5.98
C PHE A 71 -6.45 -6.00 -6.62
N ALA A 72 -6.98 -6.92 -5.82
CA ALA A 72 -7.63 -8.13 -6.34
C ALA A 72 -8.98 -7.86 -7.03
N ASP A 73 -9.84 -7.04 -6.42
CA ASP A 73 -11.14 -6.69 -6.99
C ASP A 73 -10.98 -5.88 -8.28
N THR A 74 -10.06 -4.92 -8.28
CA THR A 74 -9.74 -4.11 -9.47
C THR A 74 -9.21 -5.00 -10.60
N TRP A 75 -8.35 -5.96 -10.26
CA TRP A 75 -7.83 -6.95 -11.19
C TRP A 75 -8.93 -7.84 -11.79
N ASN A 76 -9.83 -8.36 -10.95
CA ASN A 76 -10.90 -9.28 -11.36
C ASN A 76 -12.02 -8.60 -12.14
N LYS A 77 -12.36 -7.34 -11.81
CA LYS A 77 -13.40 -6.56 -12.52
C LYS A 77 -12.98 -6.17 -13.92
N GLN A 78 -11.69 -6.18 -14.20
CA GLN A 78 -11.17 -5.82 -15.49
C GLN A 78 -11.34 -6.98 -16.49
N GLU A 79 -12.23 -6.78 -17.46
CA GLU A 79 -12.31 -7.64 -18.65
C GLU A 79 -10.97 -7.55 -19.40
N SER A 80 -10.16 -8.60 -19.28
CA SER A 80 -8.95 -8.73 -20.08
C SER A 80 -9.21 -9.72 -21.21
N HIS A 81 -9.07 -9.25 -22.45
CA HIS A 81 -8.83 -10.11 -23.59
C HIS A 81 -7.39 -10.60 -23.54
N SER A 82 -7.10 -11.46 -22.57
CA SER A 82 -5.75 -11.96 -22.42
C SER A 82 -5.37 -12.82 -23.60
N THR A 83 -4.26 -12.46 -24.23
CA THR A 83 -3.58 -13.21 -25.28
C THR A 83 -2.78 -14.38 -24.69
N SER A 84 -2.52 -14.36 -23.37
CA SER A 84 -1.94 -15.48 -22.63
C SER A 84 -2.95 -16.61 -22.47
N PRO A 85 -2.64 -17.86 -22.88
CA PRO A 85 -3.52 -19.01 -22.64
C PRO A 85 -3.76 -19.29 -21.15
N HIS A 86 -2.86 -18.84 -20.27
CA HIS A 86 -2.98 -18.94 -18.81
C HIS A 86 -3.85 -17.84 -18.20
N GLY A 87 -4.24 -16.84 -18.99
CA GLY A 87 -4.77 -15.59 -18.48
C GLY A 87 -3.70 -14.78 -17.74
N ARG A 88 -4.14 -13.77 -16.99
CA ARG A 88 -3.26 -12.93 -16.16
C ARG A 88 -3.14 -13.50 -14.76
N VAL A 89 -1.95 -13.44 -14.19
CA VAL A 89 -1.61 -13.94 -12.85
C VAL A 89 -1.28 -12.78 -11.90
N MET A 90 -1.81 -12.86 -10.68
CA MET A 90 -1.40 -12.01 -9.56
C MET A 90 -0.83 -12.88 -8.43
N ILE A 91 0.40 -12.60 -8.02
CA ILE A 91 1.12 -13.34 -6.97
C ILE A 91 1.45 -12.38 -5.84
N ALA A 92 0.83 -12.58 -4.68
CA ALA A 92 1.08 -11.79 -3.47
C ALA A 92 1.54 -12.65 -2.28
N SER A 93 2.06 -13.84 -2.55
CA SER A 93 2.38 -14.83 -1.51
C SER A 93 3.77 -14.68 -0.91
N LEU A 94 4.68 -13.92 -1.53
CA LEU A 94 6.02 -13.66 -0.98
C LEU A 94 5.86 -12.72 0.23
N PRO A 95 6.20 -13.15 1.46
CA PRO A 95 6.06 -12.31 2.64
C PRO A 95 7.23 -11.35 2.81
N GLY A 96 6.97 -10.20 3.40
CA GLY A 96 8.00 -9.32 3.94
C GLY A 96 8.12 -9.36 5.47
N ASN A 97 9.10 -8.63 6.01
CA ASN A 97 9.32 -8.61 7.45
C ASN A 97 8.22 -7.83 8.18
N HIS A 98 7.53 -6.88 7.54
CA HIS A 98 6.35 -6.24 8.13
C HIS A 98 5.11 -7.13 8.12
N ASP A 99 5.07 -8.16 7.27
CA ASP A 99 3.96 -9.12 7.24
C ASP A 99 4.08 -10.18 8.34
N LEU A 100 5.29 -10.73 8.55
CA LEU A 100 5.51 -11.92 9.40
C LEU A 100 6.39 -11.68 10.64
N GLY A 101 7.23 -10.65 10.60
CA GLY A 101 8.43 -10.55 11.42
C GLY A 101 9.66 -11.02 10.65
N PHE A 102 10.81 -11.05 11.31
CA PHE A 102 12.07 -11.44 10.68
C PHE A 102 12.84 -12.43 11.54
N GLY A 103 13.39 -13.47 10.91
CA GLY A 103 14.21 -14.48 11.55
C GLY A 103 13.54 -15.13 12.75
N SER A 104 14.23 -15.18 13.89
CA SER A 104 13.71 -15.76 15.13
C SER A 104 12.51 -15.00 15.72
N GLY A 105 12.23 -13.80 15.21
CA GLY A 105 11.06 -12.99 15.58
C GLY A 105 9.77 -13.32 14.82
N VAL A 106 9.82 -14.25 13.85
CA VAL A 106 8.61 -14.67 13.10
C VAL A 106 7.67 -15.47 14.00
N GLN A 107 6.41 -15.06 14.06
CA GLN A 107 5.37 -15.77 14.82
C GLN A 107 4.64 -16.76 13.91
N LEU A 108 4.69 -18.07 14.25
CA LEU A 108 4.06 -19.12 13.42
C LEU A 108 2.57 -18.88 13.14
N PRO A 109 1.72 -18.49 14.11
CA PRO A 109 0.31 -18.21 13.82
C PRO A 109 0.11 -17.05 12.84
N VAL A 110 1.02 -16.06 12.83
CA VAL A 110 0.97 -14.92 11.90
C VAL A 110 1.37 -15.37 10.49
N ARG A 111 2.45 -16.15 10.36
CA ARG A 111 2.86 -16.77 9.10
C ARG A 111 1.76 -17.66 8.53
N ASP A 112 1.20 -18.53 9.35
CA ASP A 112 0.16 -19.47 8.91
C ASP A 112 -1.11 -18.71 8.49
N ARG A 113 -1.49 -17.63 9.18
CA ARG A 113 -2.55 -16.72 8.72
C ARG A 113 -2.21 -16.11 7.36
N PHE A 114 -1.03 -15.52 7.20
CA PHE A 114 -0.62 -14.91 5.93
C PHE A 114 -0.70 -15.93 4.78
N GLN A 115 -0.13 -17.12 4.97
CA GLN A 115 -0.14 -18.18 3.97
C GLN A 115 -1.56 -18.66 3.62
N ASN A 116 -2.48 -18.71 4.59
CA ASN A 116 -3.87 -19.10 4.34
C ASN A 116 -4.63 -18.12 3.44
N PHE A 117 -4.26 -16.83 3.45
CA PHE A 117 -4.95 -15.79 2.66
C PHE A 117 -4.23 -15.46 1.35
N PHE A 118 -2.89 -15.46 1.34
CA PHE A 118 -2.09 -15.08 0.17
C PHE A 118 -1.44 -16.27 -0.56
N GLY A 119 -1.43 -17.45 0.05
CA GLY A 119 -0.75 -18.64 -0.45
C GLY A 119 0.65 -18.81 0.13
N LYS A 120 1.32 -19.90 -0.24
CA LYS A 120 2.66 -20.22 0.27
C LYS A 120 3.72 -19.24 -0.26
N GLY A 121 4.62 -18.78 0.60
CA GLY A 121 5.75 -17.93 0.22
C GLY A 121 6.83 -18.66 -0.56
N ASN A 122 7.01 -19.95 -0.29
CA ASN A 122 7.93 -20.84 -1.01
C ASN A 122 7.21 -21.54 -2.16
N ARG A 123 7.46 -21.13 -3.41
CA ARG A 123 6.78 -21.67 -4.60
C ARG A 123 7.57 -21.47 -5.88
N VAL A 124 7.21 -22.26 -6.90
CA VAL A 124 7.74 -22.16 -8.26
C VAL A 124 6.58 -21.97 -9.22
N ASP A 125 6.72 -20.98 -10.11
CA ASP A 125 5.80 -20.68 -11.20
C ASP A 125 6.55 -20.64 -12.52
N VAL A 126 5.82 -20.79 -13.63
CA VAL A 126 6.37 -20.56 -14.97
C VAL A 126 5.61 -19.44 -15.64
N ILE A 127 6.32 -18.37 -16.01
CA ILE A 127 5.74 -17.19 -16.67
C ILE A 127 6.62 -16.85 -17.87
N GLY A 128 6.03 -16.75 -19.06
CA GLY A 128 6.77 -16.43 -20.29
C GLY A 128 7.95 -17.36 -20.55
N ASN A 129 7.79 -18.66 -20.26
CA ASN A 129 8.84 -19.70 -20.30
C ASN A 129 10.07 -19.38 -19.43
N HIS A 130 9.89 -18.63 -18.35
CA HIS A 130 10.87 -18.44 -17.29
C HIS A 130 10.38 -19.10 -16.01
N THR A 131 11.30 -19.72 -15.28
CA THR A 131 10.99 -20.28 -13.97
C THR A 131 11.10 -19.19 -12.92
N ILE A 132 10.00 -18.86 -12.26
CA ILE A 132 9.94 -17.86 -11.20
C ILE A 132 9.95 -18.58 -9.86
N VAL A 133 10.98 -18.34 -9.04
CA VAL A 133 11.17 -18.99 -7.74
C VAL A 133 10.98 -17.95 -6.65
N SER A 134 9.96 -18.13 -5.82
CA SER A 134 9.72 -17.30 -4.63
C SER A 134 10.19 -18.04 -3.39
N VAL A 135 10.96 -17.36 -2.53
CA VAL A 135 11.51 -17.94 -1.30
C VAL A 135 11.14 -17.04 -0.12
N ASP A 136 10.55 -17.61 0.93
CA ASP A 136 10.33 -16.97 2.23
C ASP A 136 11.66 -16.81 2.96
N THR A 137 12.45 -15.83 2.53
CA THR A 137 13.76 -15.55 3.08
C THR A 137 13.67 -14.96 4.48
N VAL A 138 12.56 -14.31 4.86
CA VAL A 138 12.37 -13.73 6.19
C VAL A 138 12.25 -14.82 7.25
N SER A 139 11.55 -15.92 6.96
CA SER A 139 11.53 -17.11 7.81
C SER A 139 12.85 -17.87 7.74
N LEU A 140 13.45 -18.03 6.55
CA LEU A 140 14.71 -18.75 6.36
C LEU A 140 15.87 -18.13 7.17
N SER A 141 15.91 -16.80 7.32
CA SER A 141 16.88 -16.08 8.15
C SER A 141 16.84 -16.44 9.64
N ALA A 142 15.88 -17.23 10.11
CA ALA A 142 15.90 -17.75 11.47
C ALA A 142 16.99 -18.83 11.67
N MET A 143 17.52 -19.41 10.58
CA MET A 143 18.47 -20.52 10.58
C MET A 143 19.85 -20.16 11.13
N ASP A 144 20.31 -18.92 10.92
CA ASP A 144 21.62 -18.43 11.39
C ASP A 144 21.50 -17.43 12.54
N GLN A 145 20.32 -17.34 13.16
CA GLN A 145 20.07 -16.52 14.35
C GLN A 145 20.01 -17.38 15.62
N PRO A 146 20.49 -16.85 16.76
CA PRO A 146 20.35 -17.52 18.03
C PRO A 146 18.87 -17.68 18.41
N ASP A 147 18.57 -18.74 19.15
CA ASP A 147 17.28 -18.90 19.82
C ASP A 147 17.05 -17.74 20.82
N PRO A 148 15.91 -17.03 20.76
CA PRO A 148 15.66 -15.86 21.63
C PRO A 148 15.59 -16.18 23.12
N HIS A 149 15.24 -17.41 23.51
CA HIS A 149 15.04 -17.81 24.90
C HIS A 149 16.30 -18.42 25.51
N THR A 150 17.02 -19.21 24.74
CA THR A 150 18.19 -19.98 25.20
C THR A 150 19.51 -19.36 24.79
N GLY A 151 19.52 -18.46 23.79
CA GLY A 151 20.74 -17.91 23.18
C GLY A 151 21.54 -18.93 22.37
N SER A 152 21.02 -20.14 22.20
CA SER A 152 21.71 -21.22 21.47
C SER A 152 21.77 -20.91 19.98
N THR A 153 22.94 -21.09 19.37
CA THR A 153 23.17 -20.96 17.93
C THR A 153 23.18 -22.30 17.19
N GLY A 154 22.95 -23.41 17.89
CA GLY A 154 22.93 -24.75 17.28
C GLY A 154 24.30 -25.28 16.88
N ALA A 155 25.40 -24.58 17.18
CA ALA A 155 26.78 -24.96 16.86
C ALA A 155 27.37 -26.10 17.76
N GLY A 156 26.51 -26.96 18.31
CA GLY A 156 26.90 -28.12 19.13
C GLY A 156 27.29 -29.34 18.29
N ASN A 157 27.37 -30.54 18.90
CA ASN A 157 27.80 -31.78 18.25
C ASN A 157 26.79 -32.37 17.23
N GLY A 158 25.76 -31.61 16.83
CA GLY A 158 24.74 -32.04 15.85
C GLY A 158 23.66 -32.97 16.41
N ASP A 159 23.64 -33.18 17.72
CA ASP A 159 22.80 -34.10 18.49
C ASP A 159 21.61 -33.42 19.21
N GLY A 160 21.49 -32.10 19.13
CA GLY A 160 20.40 -31.30 19.72
C GLY A 160 19.38 -30.77 18.70
N GLU A 161 18.23 -30.32 19.21
CA GLU A 161 17.24 -29.57 18.40
C GLU A 161 17.88 -28.31 17.82
N ARG A 162 17.68 -28.07 16.52
CA ARG A 162 18.21 -26.88 15.88
C ARG A 162 17.36 -25.66 16.30
N PRO A 163 17.99 -24.55 16.72
CA PRO A 163 17.30 -23.31 17.04
C PRO A 163 16.32 -22.88 15.95
N ASN A 164 15.14 -22.42 16.36
CA ASN A 164 14.14 -21.85 15.47
C ASN A 164 13.69 -22.75 14.31
N GLN A 165 13.94 -24.07 14.34
CA GLN A 165 13.71 -24.99 13.22
C GLN A 165 12.30 -24.89 12.64
N ARG A 166 11.28 -24.78 13.48
CA ARG A 166 9.88 -24.65 13.05
C ARG A 166 9.59 -23.42 12.17
N ILE A 167 10.45 -22.40 12.23
CA ILE A 167 10.34 -21.19 11.42
C ILE A 167 10.95 -21.42 10.03
N TRP A 168 12.21 -21.86 9.97
CA TRP A 168 12.98 -21.92 8.71
C TRP A 168 12.87 -23.25 7.96
N GLN A 169 12.43 -24.34 8.60
CA GLN A 169 12.45 -25.69 8.02
C GLN A 169 11.63 -25.81 6.72
N GLU A 170 10.44 -25.18 6.64
CA GLU A 170 9.64 -25.23 5.41
C GLU A 170 10.38 -24.62 4.20
N ALA A 171 11.09 -23.51 4.42
CA ALA A 171 11.88 -22.86 3.37
C ALA A 171 13.12 -23.69 3.00
N GLU A 172 13.82 -24.28 3.99
CA GLU A 172 14.98 -25.13 3.73
C GLU A 172 14.58 -26.41 2.96
N GLU A 173 13.50 -27.08 3.36
CA GLU A 173 13.00 -28.27 2.67
C GLU A 173 12.58 -27.97 1.23
N PHE A 174 11.95 -26.81 1.00
CA PHE A 174 11.63 -26.35 -0.36
C PHE A 174 12.89 -26.17 -1.21
N LEU A 175 13.90 -25.49 -0.69
CA LEU A 175 15.17 -25.29 -1.38
C LEU A 175 15.91 -26.62 -1.63
N ASN A 176 15.90 -27.54 -0.66
CA ASN A 176 16.53 -28.86 -0.80
C ASN A 176 15.87 -29.70 -1.91
N ASN A 177 14.59 -29.46 -2.21
CA ASN A 177 13.83 -30.14 -3.26
C ASN A 177 13.64 -29.27 -4.52
N MET A 178 14.47 -28.22 -4.70
CA MET A 178 14.30 -27.24 -5.78
C MET A 178 14.24 -27.86 -7.17
N ASN A 179 15.14 -28.81 -7.48
CA ASN A 179 15.17 -29.49 -8.77
C ASN A 179 13.84 -30.19 -9.09
N ALA A 180 13.22 -30.83 -8.09
CA ALA A 180 11.95 -31.52 -8.26
C ALA A 180 10.77 -30.55 -8.41
N HIS A 181 10.78 -29.44 -7.67
CA HIS A 181 9.76 -28.39 -7.80
C HIS A 181 9.82 -27.71 -9.17
N ARG A 182 11.03 -27.34 -9.61
CA ARG A 182 11.26 -26.74 -10.92
C ARG A 182 10.96 -27.68 -12.06
N GLY A 183 11.52 -28.89 -12.04
CA GLY A 183 11.27 -29.88 -13.08
C GLY A 183 9.78 -30.18 -13.22
N ARG A 184 9.04 -30.23 -12.11
CA ARG A 184 7.57 -30.40 -12.16
C ARG A 184 6.88 -29.22 -12.84
N ALA A 185 7.19 -27.99 -12.43
CA ALA A 185 6.56 -26.79 -12.98
C ALA A 185 6.89 -26.59 -14.47
N GLU A 186 8.15 -26.76 -14.85
CA GLU A 186 8.63 -26.66 -16.24
C GLU A 186 7.96 -27.73 -17.13
N MET A 187 7.86 -28.97 -16.64
CA MET A 187 7.23 -30.07 -17.39
C MET A 187 5.70 -29.89 -17.50
N ASP A 188 5.05 -29.39 -16.45
CA ASP A 188 3.62 -29.09 -16.48
C ASP A 188 3.31 -27.97 -17.50
N GLU A 189 4.20 -26.98 -17.63
CA GLU A 189 4.10 -25.94 -18.66
C GLU A 189 4.25 -26.51 -20.08
N LEU A 190 5.26 -27.35 -20.32
CA LEU A 190 5.46 -27.96 -21.64
C LEU A 190 4.25 -28.79 -22.09
N ARG A 191 3.66 -29.57 -21.18
CA ARG A 191 2.44 -30.34 -21.48
C ARG A 191 1.29 -29.42 -21.86
N PHE A 192 1.11 -28.33 -21.10
CA PHE A 192 0.08 -27.34 -21.38
C PHE A 192 0.27 -26.69 -22.75
N LEU A 193 1.48 -26.26 -23.10
CA LEU A 193 1.81 -25.68 -24.41
C LEU A 193 1.67 -26.69 -25.56
N GLY A 194 2.05 -27.95 -25.32
CA GLY A 194 1.91 -29.05 -26.28
C GLY A 194 0.46 -29.50 -26.51
N SER A 195 -0.52 -28.89 -25.83
CA SER A 195 -1.93 -29.33 -25.82
C SER A 195 -2.11 -30.77 -25.34
N GLU A 196 -1.16 -31.30 -24.58
CA GLU A 196 -1.35 -32.53 -23.82
C GLU A 196 -2.24 -32.18 -22.63
N VAL A 197 -3.50 -32.63 -22.67
CA VAL A 197 -4.40 -32.52 -21.52
C VAL A 197 -3.66 -33.13 -20.32
N PRO A 198 -3.55 -32.45 -19.17
CA PRO A 198 -2.90 -32.99 -17.98
C PRO A 198 -3.77 -34.13 -17.44
N SER A 199 -3.71 -35.26 -18.12
CA SER A 199 -4.42 -36.46 -17.74
C SER A 199 -3.56 -37.07 -16.65
N ARG A 200 -3.74 -36.59 -15.42
CA ARG A 200 -3.59 -37.47 -14.26
C ARG A 200 -4.68 -38.53 -14.38
N LEU A 201 -4.54 -39.41 -15.37
CA LEU A 201 -5.30 -40.64 -15.44
C LEU A 201 -4.84 -41.41 -14.22
N PHE A 202 -5.63 -41.36 -13.15
CA PHE A 202 -5.54 -42.38 -12.13
C PHE A 202 -5.64 -43.71 -12.88
N GLN A 203 -4.53 -44.44 -12.93
CA GLN A 203 -4.56 -45.78 -13.49
C GLN A 203 -5.46 -46.59 -12.57
N HIS A 204 -6.70 -46.83 -12.99
CA HIS A 204 -7.64 -47.68 -12.29
C HIS A 204 -7.19 -49.13 -12.52
N ALA A 205 -6.10 -49.53 -11.85
CA ALA A 205 -5.52 -50.85 -11.92
C ALA A 205 -5.66 -51.52 -10.55
N ILE A 206 -6.20 -52.74 -10.53
CA ILE A 206 -6.18 -53.59 -9.33
C ILE A 206 -4.72 -54.00 -9.12
N LYS A 207 -4.08 -53.45 -8.10
CA LYS A 207 -2.71 -53.78 -7.70
C LYS A 207 -2.73 -54.70 -6.49
N GLY A 208 -1.75 -55.61 -6.39
CA GLY A 208 -1.56 -56.43 -5.20
C GLY A 208 -1.25 -55.56 -3.98
N ILE A 209 -1.43 -56.10 -2.77
CA ILE A 209 -1.15 -55.39 -1.51
C ILE A 209 0.31 -54.88 -1.47
N ASP A 210 1.22 -55.60 -2.12
CA ASP A 210 2.66 -55.31 -2.16
C ASP A 210 3.08 -54.45 -3.36
N ASP A 211 2.17 -54.22 -4.32
CA ASP A 211 2.46 -53.42 -5.49
C ASP A 211 2.20 -51.93 -5.19
N PRO A 212 3.12 -51.02 -5.52
CA PRO A 212 2.92 -49.59 -5.27
C PRO A 212 1.69 -49.08 -6.05
N ALA A 213 0.61 -48.78 -5.32
CA ALA A 213 -0.66 -48.24 -5.85
C ALA A 213 -0.46 -46.95 -6.67
N ILE A 214 0.60 -46.20 -6.36
CA ILE A 214 0.97 -44.96 -7.01
C ILE A 214 2.13 -45.25 -7.96
N ALA A 215 1.92 -45.06 -9.27
CA ALA A 215 3.03 -45.00 -10.21
C ALA A 215 3.94 -43.84 -9.77
N GLN A 216 5.17 -44.13 -9.34
CA GLN A 216 6.18 -43.09 -9.18
C GLN A 216 6.49 -42.59 -10.58
N ASN A 217 5.99 -41.40 -10.91
CA ASN A 217 6.48 -40.70 -12.09
C ASN A 217 8.01 -40.57 -11.93
N PRO A 218 8.79 -40.78 -13.00
CA PRO A 218 10.21 -40.46 -12.96
C PRO A 218 10.38 -39.06 -12.37
N GLN A 219 11.38 -38.88 -11.50
CA GLN A 219 11.74 -37.57 -10.95
C GLN A 219 11.77 -36.59 -12.12
N PRO A 220 10.95 -35.52 -12.08
CA PRO A 220 10.85 -34.64 -13.22
C PRO A 220 12.21 -33.96 -13.40
N GLU A 221 12.91 -34.31 -14.47
CA GLU A 221 14.17 -33.67 -14.84
C GLU A 221 13.88 -32.21 -15.21
N MET A 222 14.77 -31.30 -14.80
CA MET A 222 14.65 -29.91 -15.20
C MET A 222 14.88 -29.77 -16.69
N VAL A 223 14.00 -29.03 -17.36
CA VAL A 223 14.13 -28.66 -18.78
C VAL A 223 15.24 -27.62 -18.91
N GLY A 224 15.35 -26.75 -17.90
CA GLY A 224 16.43 -25.78 -17.79
C GLY A 224 16.04 -24.37 -18.23
N PHE A 225 14.80 -23.95 -17.99
CA PHE A 225 14.38 -22.58 -18.29
C PHE A 225 15.22 -21.52 -17.53
N PRO A 226 15.39 -20.32 -18.12
CA PRO A 226 15.99 -19.19 -17.41
C PRO A 226 15.19 -18.90 -16.14
N THR A 227 15.90 -18.68 -15.03
CA THR A 227 15.30 -18.62 -13.70
C THR A 227 15.37 -17.20 -13.13
N VAL A 228 14.27 -16.76 -12.54
CA VAL A 228 14.14 -15.50 -11.79
C VAL A 228 13.86 -15.84 -10.33
N LEU A 229 14.67 -15.31 -9.41
CA LEU A 229 14.49 -15.47 -7.97
C LEU A 229 13.80 -14.23 -7.38
N LEU A 230 12.79 -14.45 -6.54
CA LEU A 230 12.11 -13.43 -5.77
C LEU A 230 12.42 -13.64 -4.29
N THR A 231 12.94 -12.60 -3.67
CA THR A 231 13.12 -12.52 -2.22
C THR A 231 12.50 -11.22 -1.73
N HIS A 232 12.18 -11.13 -0.44
CA HIS A 232 11.83 -9.83 0.12
C HIS A 232 13.11 -9.06 0.51
N VAL A 233 14.00 -9.72 1.24
CA VAL A 233 15.28 -9.14 1.67
C VAL A 233 16.33 -9.31 0.56
N PRO A 234 17.08 -8.25 0.19
CA PRO A 234 18.13 -8.30 -0.82
C PRO A 234 19.21 -9.34 -0.51
N LEU A 235 19.85 -9.95 -1.53
CA LEU A 235 20.94 -10.91 -1.28
C LEU A 235 22.17 -10.21 -0.67
N TYR A 236 23.01 -11.01 -0.01
CA TYR A 236 24.29 -10.55 0.51
C TYR A 236 25.13 -9.90 -0.58
N ARG A 237 25.74 -8.77 -0.24
CA ARG A 237 26.73 -8.04 -1.05
C ARG A 237 27.84 -7.54 -0.14
N LYS A 238 29.00 -7.20 -0.70
CA LYS A 238 30.07 -6.55 0.09
C LYS A 238 29.61 -5.16 0.52
N SER A 239 30.14 -4.68 1.65
CA SER A 239 29.94 -3.29 2.05
C SER A 239 30.42 -2.35 0.94
N ALA A 240 29.85 -1.16 0.85
CA ALA A 240 30.14 -0.18 -0.18
C ALA A 240 29.80 -0.60 -1.62
N THR A 241 29.16 -1.75 -1.88
CA THR A 241 28.74 -2.11 -3.26
C THR A 241 27.70 -1.11 -3.78
N PRO A 242 27.99 -0.30 -4.81
CA PRO A 242 27.08 0.75 -5.28
C PRO A 242 25.82 0.17 -5.89
N CYS A 243 24.66 0.75 -5.55
CA CYS A 243 23.35 0.45 -6.13
C CYS A 243 23.13 1.03 -7.54
N GLY A 244 23.98 1.95 -7.97
CA GLY A 244 23.92 2.58 -9.28
C GLY A 244 23.13 3.89 -9.32
N PRO A 245 22.99 4.49 -10.52
CA PRO A 245 22.54 5.87 -10.72
C PRO A 245 21.05 6.10 -10.52
N LEU A 246 20.25 5.03 -10.50
CA LEU A 246 18.79 5.12 -10.37
C LEU A 246 18.32 5.16 -8.91
N ARG A 247 19.24 5.02 -7.94
CA ARG A 247 18.92 5.18 -6.52
C ARG A 247 18.68 6.65 -6.18
N GLU A 248 17.53 6.95 -5.61
CA GLU A 248 17.04 8.32 -5.47
C GLU A 248 17.56 9.01 -4.22
N ARG A 249 17.41 8.36 -3.05
CA ARG A 249 17.76 8.94 -1.75
C ARG A 249 19.26 9.17 -1.64
N TRP A 250 20.03 8.25 -2.20
CA TRP A 250 21.48 8.26 -2.17
C TRP A 250 22.06 8.06 -3.57
N PRO A 251 22.08 9.11 -4.42
CA PRO A 251 22.65 9.01 -5.76
C PRO A 251 24.16 8.78 -5.69
N PRO A 252 24.77 8.23 -6.77
CA PRO A 252 26.22 7.99 -6.81
C PRO A 252 27.04 9.23 -6.49
N SER A 253 28.09 9.04 -5.70
CA SER A 253 29.04 10.08 -5.31
C SER A 253 29.92 10.52 -6.49
N ALA A 254 30.21 9.60 -7.42
CA ALA A 254 30.86 9.84 -8.70
C ALA A 254 30.47 8.74 -9.71
N GLU A 255 30.79 8.95 -10.98
CA GLU A 255 30.55 7.95 -12.03
C GLU A 255 31.56 6.81 -11.96
N GLY A 256 31.09 5.57 -12.13
CA GLY A 256 31.94 4.39 -12.32
C GLY A 256 32.74 3.94 -11.09
N LEU A 257 32.35 4.34 -9.88
CA LEU A 257 32.97 3.86 -8.65
C LEU A 257 32.77 2.35 -8.47
N GLU A 258 33.82 1.64 -8.06
CA GLU A 258 33.71 0.23 -7.65
C GLU A 258 33.12 0.09 -6.24
N GLU A 259 33.36 1.09 -5.38
CA GLU A 259 32.87 1.17 -4.00
C GLU A 259 32.34 2.60 -3.72
N ASP A 260 31.13 2.68 -3.17
CA ASP A 260 30.46 3.93 -2.80
C ASP A 260 29.54 3.67 -1.60
N ASP A 261 30.06 3.88 -0.39
CA ASP A 261 29.32 3.67 0.87
C ASP A 261 28.01 4.47 0.94
N ARG A 262 27.95 5.64 0.31
CA ARG A 262 26.76 6.48 0.33
C ARG A 262 25.65 5.87 -0.52
N ASN A 263 25.98 5.43 -1.73
CA ASN A 263 25.03 4.84 -2.68
C ASN A 263 24.70 3.37 -2.36
N ALA A 264 25.52 2.68 -1.57
CA ALA A 264 25.35 1.27 -1.19
C ALA A 264 24.24 1.01 -0.17
N LEU A 265 23.74 -0.24 -0.13
CA LEU A 265 22.91 -0.72 0.98
C LEU A 265 23.79 -0.86 2.22
N SER A 266 23.37 -0.33 3.37
CA SER A 266 24.10 -0.56 4.62
C SER A 266 23.91 -1.99 5.09
N ILE A 267 25.01 -2.70 5.37
CA ILE A 267 24.96 -4.07 5.90
C ILE A 267 24.73 -3.98 7.41
N SER A 268 23.48 -3.79 7.78
CA SER A 268 23.03 -3.63 9.15
C SER A 268 21.70 -4.37 9.36
N GLY A 269 21.44 -4.73 10.61
CA GLY A 269 20.16 -5.26 11.03
C GLY A 269 19.84 -4.78 12.44
N GLY A 270 18.64 -5.09 12.89
CA GLY A 270 18.16 -4.73 14.21
C GLY A 270 16.96 -5.56 14.61
N TYR A 271 16.11 -4.98 15.46
CA TYR A 271 14.89 -5.66 15.90
C TYR A 271 13.96 -5.93 14.71
N GLN A 272 13.81 -7.19 14.33
CA GLN A 272 12.91 -7.68 13.28
C GLN A 272 13.17 -7.09 11.87
N TYR A 273 14.41 -6.73 11.54
CA TYR A 273 14.81 -6.38 10.18
C TYR A 273 16.30 -6.63 9.93
N GLN A 274 16.66 -6.81 8.66
CA GLN A 274 18.04 -6.84 8.17
C GLN A 274 18.06 -6.40 6.71
N ASN A 275 18.92 -5.44 6.38
CA ASN A 275 18.89 -4.78 5.06
C ASN A 275 19.35 -5.68 3.89
N VAL A 276 20.13 -6.73 4.19
CA VAL A 276 20.59 -7.73 3.22
C VAL A 276 20.67 -9.08 3.92
N LEU A 277 20.42 -10.18 3.21
CA LEU A 277 20.62 -11.53 3.77
C LEU A 277 22.08 -11.76 4.15
N THR A 278 22.31 -12.74 5.04
CA THR A 278 23.69 -13.14 5.34
C THR A 278 24.31 -13.85 4.15
N LYS A 279 25.66 -13.88 4.12
CA LYS A 279 26.41 -14.58 3.08
C LYS A 279 26.05 -16.06 3.02
N THR A 280 25.85 -16.69 4.17
CA THR A 280 25.49 -18.11 4.26
C THR A 280 24.14 -18.38 3.62
N ILE A 281 23.09 -17.63 3.99
CA ILE A 281 21.75 -17.78 3.43
C ILE A 281 21.75 -17.49 1.93
N SER A 282 22.42 -16.41 1.50
CA SER A 282 22.47 -16.03 0.07
C SER A 282 23.15 -17.11 -0.78
N ASN A 283 24.27 -17.66 -0.30
CA ASN A 283 24.96 -18.76 -0.98
C ASN A 283 24.09 -20.01 -1.04
N ASP A 284 23.40 -20.37 0.05
CA ASP A 284 22.53 -21.54 0.10
C ASP A 284 21.36 -21.41 -0.90
N VAL A 285 20.67 -20.27 -0.90
CA VAL A 285 19.57 -19.98 -1.82
C VAL A 285 20.04 -20.05 -3.27
N VAL A 286 21.08 -19.27 -3.64
CA VAL A 286 21.53 -19.20 -5.03
C VAL A 286 22.07 -20.55 -5.53
N SER A 287 22.80 -21.28 -4.68
CA SER A 287 23.34 -22.59 -5.07
C SER A 287 22.25 -23.64 -5.30
N LYS A 288 21.19 -23.64 -4.50
CA LYS A 288 20.05 -24.57 -4.63
C LYS A 288 19.10 -24.17 -5.77
N VAL A 289 18.95 -22.88 -6.07
CA VAL A 289 18.21 -22.39 -7.25
C VAL A 289 18.91 -22.83 -8.54
N GLY A 290 20.25 -22.83 -8.55
CA GLY A 290 21.06 -23.43 -9.61
C GLY A 290 21.55 -22.44 -10.68
N PRO A 291 22.32 -22.94 -11.67
CA PRO A 291 23.11 -22.10 -12.58
C PRO A 291 22.29 -21.32 -13.62
N ASN A 292 21.00 -21.64 -13.79
CA ASN A 292 20.12 -20.94 -14.74
C ASN A 292 19.51 -19.67 -14.14
N LEU A 293 19.90 -19.28 -12.92
CA LEU A 293 19.51 -18.02 -12.30
C LEU A 293 20.11 -16.84 -13.07
N ILE A 294 19.26 -16.02 -13.68
CA ILE A 294 19.68 -14.86 -14.48
C ILE A 294 19.31 -13.52 -13.81
N GLN A 295 18.28 -13.50 -12.96
CA GLN A 295 17.74 -12.28 -12.36
C GLN A 295 17.21 -12.57 -10.95
N VAL A 296 17.39 -11.61 -10.06
CA VAL A 296 16.85 -11.58 -8.71
C VAL A 296 16.04 -10.28 -8.54
N TYR A 297 14.86 -10.35 -7.92
CA TYR A 297 14.14 -9.16 -7.47
C TYR A 297 13.93 -9.20 -5.96
N SER A 298 14.23 -8.09 -5.30
CA SER A 298 14.08 -7.89 -3.85
C SER A 298 13.24 -6.65 -3.52
N GLY A 299 12.71 -6.53 -2.29
CA GLY A 299 11.71 -5.50 -1.92
C GLY A 299 12.03 -4.58 -0.74
N ASP A 300 12.89 -4.96 0.21
CA ASP A 300 13.01 -4.31 1.53
C ASP A 300 13.60 -2.86 1.55
N ASP A 301 14.51 -2.47 0.64
CA ASP A 301 15.19 -1.14 0.74
C ASP A 301 14.28 0.08 0.43
N HIS A 302 13.10 -0.15 -0.14
CA HIS A 302 12.14 0.86 -0.62
C HIS A 302 12.63 1.78 -1.76
N ASP A 303 13.92 1.83 -2.06
CA ASP A 303 14.53 2.56 -3.17
C ASP A 303 15.11 1.61 -4.22
N TYR A 304 15.43 2.13 -5.41
CA TYR A 304 15.97 1.32 -6.50
C TYR A 304 17.44 1.00 -6.24
N CYS A 305 17.79 -0.28 -6.26
CA CYS A 305 19.18 -0.72 -6.18
C CYS A 305 19.44 -1.81 -7.21
N GLU A 306 20.37 -1.61 -8.13
CA GLU A 306 20.72 -2.58 -9.16
C GLU A 306 22.19 -2.97 -9.06
N ILE A 307 22.45 -4.27 -8.88
CA ILE A 307 23.80 -4.83 -8.81
C ILE A 307 23.91 -6.10 -9.64
N THR A 308 25.15 -6.55 -9.87
CA THR A 308 25.43 -7.85 -10.51
C THR A 308 26.27 -8.68 -9.57
N HIS A 309 25.77 -9.87 -9.20
CA HIS A 309 26.47 -10.78 -8.29
C HIS A 309 27.50 -11.62 -9.03
N ARG A 310 28.69 -11.05 -9.23
CA ARG A 310 29.80 -11.71 -9.95
C ARG A 310 30.37 -12.93 -9.22
N GLU A 311 30.09 -13.06 -7.94
CA GLU A 311 30.48 -14.18 -7.09
C GLU A 311 29.70 -15.47 -7.39
N PHE A 312 28.55 -15.38 -8.07
CA PHE A 312 27.74 -16.53 -8.44
C PHE A 312 27.92 -16.91 -9.92
N SER A 313 27.74 -18.20 -10.21
CA SER A 313 27.71 -18.70 -11.59
C SER A 313 26.60 -18.01 -12.38
N GLY A 314 26.88 -17.64 -13.63
CA GLY A 314 25.95 -16.86 -14.47
C GLY A 314 25.88 -15.36 -14.14
N SER A 315 26.47 -14.92 -13.03
CA SER A 315 26.49 -13.51 -12.60
C SER A 315 25.10 -12.85 -12.65
N PRO A 316 24.10 -13.38 -11.91
CA PRO A 316 22.75 -12.86 -11.96
C PRO A 316 22.70 -11.40 -11.53
N LYS A 317 21.82 -10.64 -12.18
CA LYS A 317 21.52 -9.27 -11.78
C LYS A 317 20.51 -9.29 -10.64
N GLU A 318 20.67 -8.41 -9.66
CA GLU A 318 19.65 -8.17 -8.65
C GLU A 318 19.12 -6.75 -8.78
N ILE A 319 17.80 -6.60 -8.77
CA ILE A 319 17.12 -5.31 -8.62
C ILE A 319 16.30 -5.33 -7.33
N THR A 320 16.66 -4.48 -6.38
CA THR A 320 15.76 -4.11 -5.28
C THR A 320 14.77 -3.09 -5.82
N VAL A 321 13.50 -3.47 -5.80
CA VAL A 321 12.39 -2.73 -6.40
C VAL A 321 11.95 -1.62 -5.46
N LYS A 322 11.67 -0.44 -6.03
CA LYS A 322 11.12 0.68 -5.25
C LYS A 322 9.78 0.29 -4.64
N SER A 323 9.51 0.80 -3.44
CA SER A 323 8.17 0.68 -2.85
C SER A 323 7.15 1.50 -3.63
N LEU A 324 5.89 1.09 -3.61
CA LEU A 324 4.75 1.91 -4.02
C LEU A 324 4.42 3.01 -2.99
N SER A 325 5.10 3.01 -1.84
CA SER A 325 5.00 4.02 -0.80
C SER A 325 6.10 5.08 -0.93
N TRP A 326 5.75 6.34 -0.65
CA TRP A 326 6.71 7.46 -0.52
C TRP A 326 7.26 7.58 0.91
N ALA A 327 6.93 6.65 1.79
CA ALA A 327 7.52 6.55 3.12
C ALA A 327 9.02 6.25 3.05
N MET A 328 9.75 6.44 4.15
CA MET A 328 11.18 6.14 4.27
C MET A 328 12.13 7.00 3.40
N GLY A 329 11.66 8.16 2.93
CA GLY A 329 12.50 9.19 2.33
C GLY A 329 12.71 9.09 0.83
N VAL A 330 11.91 8.27 0.14
CA VAL A 330 11.86 8.18 -1.33
C VAL A 330 10.69 9.05 -1.84
N ARG A 331 10.97 10.09 -2.63
CA ARG A 331 9.97 11.05 -3.11
C ARG A 331 9.13 10.49 -4.24
N LYS A 332 9.72 9.69 -5.13
CA LYS A 332 9.02 9.07 -6.26
C LYS A 332 8.91 7.58 -6.03
N PRO A 333 7.77 7.05 -5.56
CA PRO A 333 7.55 5.61 -5.49
C PRO A 333 7.65 4.98 -6.88
N GLY A 334 7.69 3.65 -6.98
CA GLY A 334 7.77 3.01 -8.29
C GLY A 334 7.51 1.52 -8.29
N PHE A 335 7.60 0.93 -9.47
CA PHE A 335 7.58 -0.51 -9.69
C PHE A 335 8.48 -0.85 -10.86
N VAL A 336 8.86 -2.11 -11.00
CA VAL A 336 9.66 -2.59 -12.13
C VAL A 336 8.78 -3.40 -13.07
N MET A 337 8.85 -3.09 -14.36
CA MET A 337 8.24 -3.89 -15.42
C MET A 337 9.33 -4.78 -16.04
N ALA A 338 9.09 -6.09 -16.03
CA ALA A 338 9.96 -7.08 -16.64
C ALA A 338 9.29 -7.63 -17.92
N SER A 339 9.94 -7.44 -19.06
CA SER A 339 9.54 -8.05 -20.33
C SER A 339 10.30 -9.36 -20.51
N LEU A 340 9.56 -10.45 -20.72
CA LEU A 340 10.10 -11.81 -20.85
C LEU A 340 9.97 -12.29 -22.30
N TRP A 341 11.05 -12.85 -22.84
CA TRP A 341 11.10 -13.41 -24.18
C TRP A 341 11.98 -14.66 -24.20
N ASN A 342 11.34 -15.84 -24.16
CA ASN A 342 12.03 -17.13 -24.26
C ASN A 342 11.19 -18.10 -25.12
N PRO A 343 11.23 -18.00 -26.47
CA PRO A 343 10.50 -18.91 -27.34
C PRO A 343 11.13 -20.32 -27.31
N ILE A 344 10.32 -21.34 -27.02
CA ILE A 344 10.75 -22.74 -26.87
C ILE A 344 9.95 -23.68 -27.78
N ASP A 345 10.53 -24.82 -28.11
CA ASP A 345 9.83 -25.95 -28.72
C ASP A 345 9.02 -26.68 -27.63
N PRO A 346 7.69 -26.72 -27.70
CA PRO A 346 6.87 -27.39 -26.68
C PRO A 346 7.16 -28.88 -26.50
N ALA A 347 7.70 -29.57 -27.51
CA ALA A 347 7.97 -31.00 -27.43
C ALA A 347 9.26 -31.33 -26.67
N THR A 348 10.28 -30.46 -26.78
CA THR A 348 11.61 -30.69 -26.20
C THR A 348 11.95 -29.73 -25.06
N GLY A 349 11.21 -28.63 -24.96
CA GLY A 349 11.50 -27.48 -24.09
C GLY A 349 12.77 -26.72 -24.44
N GLN A 350 13.40 -27.04 -25.57
CA GLN A 350 14.61 -26.37 -26.01
C GLN A 350 14.29 -25.03 -26.68
N PRO A 351 15.15 -24.01 -26.52
CA PRO A 351 14.96 -22.73 -27.21
C PRO A 351 14.88 -22.89 -28.73
N LEU A 352 13.89 -22.25 -29.38
CA LEU A 352 13.68 -22.32 -30.83
C LEU A 352 14.77 -21.59 -31.62
N GLU A 353 15.29 -20.51 -31.06
CA GLU A 353 16.46 -19.83 -31.60
C GLU A 353 17.67 -20.28 -30.78
N ALA A 354 18.68 -20.83 -31.45
CA ALA A 354 20.00 -21.02 -30.85
C ALA A 354 20.52 -19.62 -30.48
N SER A 355 20.30 -19.24 -29.23
CA SER A 355 20.44 -17.87 -28.75
C SER A 355 21.80 -17.30 -29.16
N THR A 356 21.78 -16.38 -30.13
CA THR A 356 22.88 -15.45 -30.37
C THR A 356 22.93 -14.50 -29.17
N SER A 357 23.40 -14.98 -28.01
CA SER A 357 23.76 -14.18 -26.82
C SER A 357 22.75 -13.11 -26.35
N GLY A 358 21.46 -13.24 -26.71
CA GLY A 358 20.41 -12.28 -26.38
C GLY A 358 19.86 -12.50 -24.97
N SER A 359 19.59 -11.41 -24.25
CA SER A 359 18.90 -11.47 -22.95
C SER A 359 17.45 -11.89 -23.14
N THR A 360 16.97 -12.90 -22.40
CA THR A 360 15.56 -13.33 -22.40
C THR A 360 14.68 -12.45 -21.51
N LEU A 361 15.28 -11.48 -20.83
CA LEU A 361 14.62 -10.60 -19.86
C LEU A 361 15.10 -9.16 -20.05
N GLN A 362 14.17 -8.21 -20.01
CA GLN A 362 14.47 -6.77 -20.01
C GLN A 362 13.68 -6.05 -18.92
N ASN A 363 14.36 -5.17 -18.19
CA ASN A 363 13.77 -4.40 -17.08
C ASN A 363 13.52 -2.94 -17.48
N HIS A 364 12.44 -2.38 -16.93
CA HIS A 364 12.15 -0.96 -16.98
C HIS A 364 11.61 -0.45 -15.63
N LEU A 365 12.24 0.58 -15.07
CA LEU A 365 11.79 1.23 -13.84
C LEU A 365 10.67 2.24 -14.16
N CYS A 366 9.48 2.00 -13.62
CA CYS A 366 8.33 2.89 -13.72
C CYS A 366 8.19 3.71 -12.44
N LEU A 367 8.27 5.04 -12.54
CA LEU A 367 8.10 5.94 -11.40
C LEU A 367 6.67 6.45 -11.28
N LEU A 368 6.18 6.53 -10.05
CA LEU A 368 4.92 7.14 -9.67
C LEU A 368 5.11 8.63 -9.32
N PRO A 369 4.02 9.43 -9.32
CA PRO A 369 4.07 10.84 -8.97
C PRO A 369 4.64 11.12 -7.56
N ASP A 370 5.30 12.27 -7.40
CA ASP A 370 5.77 12.77 -6.10
C ASP A 370 4.57 13.29 -5.27
N GLN A 371 3.98 12.39 -4.49
CA GLN A 371 2.82 12.67 -3.66
C GLN A 371 3.09 13.77 -2.61
N LEU A 372 4.29 13.80 -2.05
CA LEU A 372 4.67 14.81 -1.06
C LEU A 372 4.75 16.20 -1.70
N SER A 373 5.28 16.30 -2.92
CA SER A 373 5.23 17.55 -3.70
C SER A 373 3.79 17.99 -3.91
N ILE A 374 2.88 17.09 -4.30
CA ILE A 374 1.46 17.42 -4.49
C ILE A 374 0.85 18.00 -3.20
N PHE A 375 1.12 17.38 -2.04
CA PHE A 375 0.63 17.90 -0.75
C PHE A 375 1.24 19.25 -0.37
N ILE A 376 2.54 19.48 -0.64
CA ILE A 376 3.18 20.77 -0.42
C ILE A 376 2.51 21.85 -1.27
N HIS A 377 2.24 21.58 -2.56
CA HIS A 377 1.56 22.54 -3.44
C HIS A 377 0.14 22.88 -2.94
N TYR A 378 -0.62 21.88 -2.47
CA TYR A 378 -1.91 22.14 -1.84
C TYR A 378 -1.79 23.02 -0.59
N GLY A 379 -0.80 22.76 0.27
CA GLY A 379 -0.52 23.59 1.44
C GLY A 379 -0.12 25.03 1.10
N LEU A 380 0.69 25.22 0.04
CA LEU A 380 1.08 26.55 -0.44
C LEU A 380 -0.11 27.34 -0.99
N ILE A 381 -0.98 26.70 -1.78
CA ILE A 381 -2.19 27.33 -2.32
C ILE A 381 -3.17 27.69 -1.19
N LEU A 382 -3.34 26.81 -0.21
CA LEU A 382 -4.15 27.10 0.98
C LEU A 382 -3.59 28.29 1.75
N SER A 383 -2.27 28.33 1.97
CA SER A 383 -1.60 29.43 2.67
C SER A 383 -1.77 30.75 1.91
N LEU A 384 -1.56 30.75 0.59
CA LEU A 384 -1.79 31.92 -0.26
C LEU A 384 -3.25 32.39 -0.17
N THR A 385 -4.21 31.47 -0.21
CA THR A 385 -5.64 31.78 -0.07
C THR A 385 -5.91 32.49 1.26
N LEU A 386 -5.41 31.95 2.37
CA LEU A 386 -5.58 32.56 3.69
C LEU A 386 -4.92 33.95 3.79
N VAL A 387 -3.76 34.14 3.16
CA VAL A 387 -3.10 35.47 3.10
C VAL A 387 -3.95 36.46 2.31
N VAL A 388 -4.49 36.06 1.15
CA VAL A 388 -5.37 36.93 0.35
C VAL A 388 -6.62 37.31 1.15
N LEU A 389 -7.26 36.36 1.83
CA LEU A 389 -8.43 36.63 2.67
C LEU A 389 -8.07 37.53 3.87
N LEU A 390 -6.90 37.35 4.47
CA LEU A 390 -6.42 38.21 5.55
C LEU A 390 -6.18 39.65 5.07
N VAL A 391 -5.55 39.83 3.91
CA VAL A 391 -5.33 41.16 3.31
C VAL A 391 -6.67 41.82 2.98
N GLN A 392 -7.61 41.08 2.41
CA GLN A 392 -8.96 41.57 2.11
C GLN A 392 -9.73 41.95 3.39
N ALA A 393 -9.67 41.12 4.43
CA ALA A 393 -10.26 41.41 5.73
C ALA A 393 -9.62 42.64 6.41
N ALA A 394 -8.30 42.78 6.33
CA ALA A 394 -7.57 43.95 6.81
C ALA A 394 -7.99 45.21 6.06
N PHE A 395 -8.09 45.15 4.74
CA PHE A 395 -8.55 46.26 3.92
C PHE A 395 -9.99 46.66 4.25
N ALA A 396 -10.92 45.70 4.36
CA ALA A 396 -12.31 45.96 4.73
C ALA A 396 -12.45 46.56 6.14
N ALA A 397 -11.63 46.10 7.10
CA ALA A 397 -11.65 46.63 8.46
C ALA A 397 -11.04 48.04 8.57
N LEU A 398 -10.04 48.37 7.73
CA LEU A 398 -9.40 49.68 7.67
C LEU A 398 -10.22 50.71 6.89
N TYR A 399 -10.93 50.27 5.85
CA TYR A 399 -11.74 51.11 4.96
C TYR A 399 -13.20 50.63 4.93
N PRO A 400 -13.94 50.76 6.04
CA PRO A 400 -15.35 50.41 6.05
C PRO A 400 -16.11 51.29 5.05
N PRO A 401 -17.06 50.74 4.27
CA PRO A 401 -17.85 51.52 3.32
C PRO A 401 -18.56 52.67 4.04
N ALA A 402 -18.58 53.84 3.41
CA ALA A 402 -19.25 55.03 3.95
C ALA A 402 -20.72 54.70 4.25
N GLN A 403 -21.14 54.87 5.51
CA GLN A 403 -22.53 54.68 5.90
C GLN A 403 -23.39 55.71 5.16
N THR A 404 -24.30 55.24 4.30
CA THR A 404 -25.35 56.09 3.73
C THR A 404 -26.19 56.65 4.89
N PRO A 405 -26.41 57.97 5.01
CA PRO A 405 -27.16 58.53 6.13
C PRO A 405 -28.57 57.94 6.20
N GLN A 406 -28.89 57.29 7.33
CA GLN A 406 -30.26 56.90 7.62
C GLN A 406 -31.08 58.18 7.87
N HIS A 407 -32.11 58.41 7.05
CA HIS A 407 -33.12 59.43 7.33
C HIS A 407 -33.78 59.13 8.69
N PRO A 408 -33.85 60.10 9.62
CA PRO A 408 -34.47 59.88 10.92
C PRO A 408 -35.99 59.71 10.76
N SER A 409 -36.48 58.55 11.18
CA SER A 409 -37.91 58.27 11.31
C SER A 409 -38.56 59.22 12.31
N SER A 410 -39.67 59.80 11.85
CA SER A 410 -40.68 60.63 12.52
C SER A 410 -40.74 60.65 14.05
N LEU A 411 -40.76 61.87 14.59
CA LEU A 411 -41.14 62.27 15.95
C LEU A 411 -42.39 61.55 16.49
N SER A 412 -42.27 60.98 17.70
CA SER A 412 -43.40 60.55 18.53
C SER A 412 -44.05 61.78 19.19
N LEU A 413 -45.32 62.01 18.88
CA LEU A 413 -46.16 63.05 19.47
C LEU A 413 -46.55 62.67 20.90
N SER A 414 -46.17 63.51 21.88
CA SER A 414 -46.61 63.45 23.27
C SER A 414 -48.05 63.94 23.37
N SER A 415 -48.96 63.14 23.92
CA SER A 415 -50.29 63.57 24.35
C SER A 415 -50.33 63.67 25.87
N ALA A 416 -50.61 64.88 26.34
CA ALA A 416 -50.65 65.27 27.74
C ALA A 416 -51.79 64.62 28.54
N ASP A 417 -51.49 64.34 29.81
CA ASP A 417 -52.44 64.01 30.87
C ASP A 417 -53.25 65.25 31.28
N THR A 418 -54.56 65.08 31.53
CA THR A 418 -55.30 65.61 32.69
C THR A 418 -56.75 65.06 32.72
N PRO A 419 -57.41 65.00 33.89
CA PRO A 419 -58.25 63.86 34.30
C PRO A 419 -59.75 64.18 34.35
N CYS A 420 -60.58 63.13 34.35
CA CYS A 420 -62.02 63.24 34.55
C CYS A 420 -62.41 62.63 35.91
N GLU A 421 -63.00 63.47 36.76
CA GLU A 421 -63.65 63.09 38.01
C GLU A 421 -64.99 62.37 37.80
N ALA A 422 -65.42 61.74 38.88
CA ALA A 422 -66.45 60.73 39.02
C ALA A 422 -67.89 61.14 38.69
N GLU A 423 -68.69 60.17 38.25
CA GLU A 423 -69.99 59.91 38.87
C GLU A 423 -70.44 58.45 38.69
N GLN A 424 -70.91 57.86 39.78
CA GLN A 424 -71.54 56.53 39.84
C GLN A 424 -73.02 56.65 39.48
N SER A 425 -73.56 55.74 38.67
CA SER A 425 -74.94 55.22 38.75
C SER A 425 -75.21 54.30 37.54
N LEU A 426 -75.20 52.98 37.75
CA LEU A 426 -76.41 52.15 37.79
C LEU A 426 -76.96 51.81 36.39
N ILE A 427 -76.73 50.57 35.94
CA ILE A 427 -77.78 49.57 35.63
C ILE A 427 -77.12 48.31 35.04
N ARG A 428 -77.64 47.18 35.53
CA ARG A 428 -77.29 45.78 35.29
C ARG A 428 -77.68 45.27 33.89
N HIS A 429 -77.04 44.14 33.55
CA HIS A 429 -77.50 43.04 32.68
C HIS A 429 -77.48 43.32 31.17
N HIS A 430 -77.22 42.38 30.27
CA HIS A 430 -76.72 41.00 30.25
C HIS A 430 -76.47 40.74 28.74
N LEU A 431 -75.70 39.68 28.43
CA LEU A 431 -75.78 38.87 27.19
C LEU A 431 -75.14 39.39 25.88
N ALA A 432 -74.03 38.72 25.57
CA ALA A 432 -73.67 38.06 24.31
C ALA A 432 -74.59 38.23 23.07
N CYS A 433 -73.95 38.52 21.93
CA CYS A 433 -74.26 38.00 20.58
C CYS A 433 -72.98 38.12 19.73
N LEU A 434 -72.34 37.01 19.34
CA LEU A 434 -72.60 36.21 18.13
C LEU A 434 -72.28 36.97 16.83
N ALA A 435 -71.29 36.42 16.12
CA ALA A 435 -70.85 36.76 14.76
C ALA A 435 -71.99 36.57 13.73
N PRO A 436 -71.81 37.05 12.48
CA PRO A 436 -71.44 36.07 11.45
C PRO A 436 -70.53 36.57 10.29
N HIS A 437 -70.00 35.55 9.61
CA HIS A 437 -69.23 35.52 8.37
C HIS A 437 -69.86 36.22 7.16
N TYR A 438 -69.01 36.79 6.30
CA TYR A 438 -68.88 36.72 4.82
C TYR A 438 -67.60 37.53 4.49
N ALA A 439 -66.76 37.32 3.48
CA ALA A 439 -66.40 36.27 2.54
C ALA A 439 -65.31 36.92 1.65
N GLU A 440 -64.31 36.13 1.24
CA GLU A 440 -63.42 36.32 0.07
C GLU A 440 -62.51 37.56 -0.05
N GLY A 441 -61.24 37.30 -0.35
CA GLY A 441 -60.44 38.26 -1.11
C GLY A 441 -58.94 38.27 -0.84
N VAL A 442 -58.23 37.49 -1.67
CA VAL A 442 -56.91 37.80 -2.24
C VAL A 442 -55.67 37.47 -1.38
N ASP A 443 -54.93 36.49 -1.91
CA ASP A 443 -53.54 36.16 -1.61
C ASP A 443 -52.63 37.39 -1.56
N ARG A 444 -51.93 37.54 -0.43
CA ARG A 444 -50.76 38.42 -0.35
C ARG A 444 -49.64 37.66 0.32
N TRP A 445 -48.69 37.20 -0.50
CA TRP A 445 -47.41 36.66 -0.06
C TRP A 445 -46.76 37.65 0.92
N LYS A 446 -46.71 37.28 2.20
CA LYS A 446 -45.93 37.99 3.22
C LYS A 446 -44.45 37.72 2.96
N TRP A 447 -43.85 38.57 2.14
CA TRP A 447 -42.42 38.81 2.20
C TRP A 447 -42.10 39.38 3.60
N LYS A 448 -41.48 38.57 4.46
CA LYS A 448 -40.80 39.06 5.65
C LYS A 448 -39.40 39.49 5.23
N PRO A 449 -39.00 40.77 5.34
CA PRO A 449 -37.58 41.07 5.31
C PRO A 449 -36.97 40.44 6.56
N GLY A 450 -36.09 39.45 6.36
CA GLY A 450 -35.27 38.94 7.44
C GLY A 450 -34.45 40.08 7.99
N SER A 451 -34.73 40.50 9.23
CA SER A 451 -33.86 41.40 9.95
C SER A 451 -32.57 40.65 10.25
N THR A 452 -31.57 40.81 9.38
CA THR A 452 -30.18 40.57 9.73
C THR A 452 -29.71 41.69 10.66
N ASN A 453 -30.32 41.76 11.85
CA ASN A 453 -29.69 42.40 12.99
C ASN A 453 -28.54 41.47 13.41
N GLN A 454 -27.42 41.55 12.69
CA GLN A 454 -26.16 40.96 13.11
C GLN A 454 -25.77 41.61 14.44
N ARG A 455 -26.04 40.91 15.54
CA ARG A 455 -25.46 41.23 16.84
C ARG A 455 -23.94 41.19 16.69
N GLN A 456 -23.31 42.36 16.66
CA GLN A 456 -21.86 42.49 16.77
C GLN A 456 -21.40 41.77 18.05
N PRO A 457 -20.45 40.82 17.96
CA PRO A 457 -19.89 40.21 19.15
C PRO A 457 -19.19 41.27 19.99
N ARG A 458 -19.32 41.16 21.32
CA ARG A 458 -18.78 42.09 22.35
C ARG A 458 -17.25 42.22 22.40
N GLY A 459 -16.51 41.71 21.39
CA GLY A 459 -15.06 41.88 21.22
C GLY A 459 -14.63 42.78 20.04
N SER A 460 -15.58 43.43 19.35
CA SER A 460 -15.38 44.12 18.05
C SER A 460 -14.89 45.58 18.12
N SER A 461 -14.47 46.06 19.30
CA SER A 461 -14.00 47.45 19.46
C SER A 461 -12.55 47.67 19.00
N THR A 462 -11.75 46.60 18.86
CA THR A 462 -10.36 46.69 18.41
C THR A 462 -10.24 46.38 16.91
N LEU A 463 -9.26 47.00 16.23
CA LEU A 463 -8.95 46.73 14.82
C LEU A 463 -8.75 45.23 14.58
N PHE A 464 -8.00 44.56 15.46
CA PHE A 464 -7.79 43.11 15.40
C PHE A 464 -9.07 42.30 15.50
N GLY A 465 -10.02 42.72 16.34
CA GLY A 465 -11.33 42.06 16.45
C GLY A 465 -12.16 42.18 15.17
N ARG A 466 -12.09 43.34 14.48
CA ARG A 466 -12.76 43.54 13.19
C ARG A 466 -12.12 42.73 12.07
N VAL A 467 -10.79 42.74 11.97
CA VAL A 467 -10.07 41.90 10.99
C VAL A 467 -10.37 40.42 11.20
N GLY A 468 -10.39 39.94 12.45
CA GLY A 468 -10.74 38.56 12.75
C GLY A 468 -12.17 38.18 12.35
N TYR A 469 -13.14 39.08 12.56
CA TYR A 469 -14.52 38.87 12.16
C TYR A 469 -14.69 38.83 10.63
N GLU A 470 -14.08 39.78 9.91
CA GLU A 470 -14.11 39.82 8.45
C GLU A 470 -13.40 38.60 7.85
N LEU A 471 -12.25 38.21 8.39
CA LEU A 471 -11.52 37.02 7.95
C LEU A 471 -12.36 35.75 8.12
N LEU A 472 -12.97 35.56 9.30
CA LEU A 472 -13.83 34.40 9.55
C LEU A 472 -15.03 34.38 8.60
N THR A 473 -15.65 35.53 8.36
CA THR A 473 -16.77 35.67 7.43
C THR A 473 -16.36 35.33 6.00
N SER A 474 -15.21 35.84 5.53
CA SER A 474 -14.66 35.53 4.22
C SER A 474 -14.31 34.05 4.07
N VAL A 475 -13.71 33.42 5.08
CA VAL A 475 -13.42 31.97 5.07
C VAL A 475 -14.71 31.15 4.98
N ILE A 476 -15.75 31.49 5.77
CA ILE A 476 -17.05 30.81 5.74
C ILE A 476 -17.72 30.92 4.36
N ASN A 477 -17.53 32.04 3.65
CA ASN A 477 -18.12 32.24 2.32
C ASN A 477 -17.34 31.51 1.21
N VAL A 478 -16.01 31.46 1.31
CA VAL A 478 -15.14 30.88 0.28
C VAL A 478 -15.03 29.35 0.42
N ALA A 479 -14.98 28.84 1.66
CA ALA A 479 -14.78 27.41 1.92
C ALA A 479 -15.81 26.51 1.22
N PRO A 480 -17.13 26.80 1.17
CA PRO A 480 -18.10 25.96 0.49
C PRO A 480 -17.84 25.82 -1.01
N VAL A 481 -17.44 26.91 -1.68
CA VAL A 481 -17.14 26.90 -3.13
C VAL A 481 -15.90 26.05 -3.39
N VAL A 482 -14.85 26.26 -2.60
CA VAL A 482 -13.61 25.51 -2.69
C VAL A 482 -13.85 24.03 -2.42
N LEU A 483 -14.54 23.68 -1.34
CA LEU A 483 -14.86 22.30 -0.98
C LEU A 483 -15.77 21.62 -2.00
N ALA A 484 -16.74 22.34 -2.58
CA ALA A 484 -17.57 21.81 -3.67
C ALA A 484 -16.74 21.50 -4.92
N TRP A 485 -15.77 22.36 -5.25
CA TRP A 485 -14.86 22.10 -6.37
C TRP A 485 -13.92 20.93 -6.08
N TYR A 486 -13.35 20.84 -4.88
CA TYR A 486 -12.56 19.69 -4.46
C TYR A 486 -13.37 18.39 -4.51
N PHE A 487 -14.59 18.40 -4.01
CA PHE A 487 -15.49 17.25 -4.09
C PHE A 487 -15.77 16.85 -5.54
N PHE A 488 -16.04 17.81 -6.43
CA PHE A 488 -16.23 17.54 -7.85
C PHE A 488 -14.98 16.94 -8.50
N LEU A 489 -13.80 17.47 -8.21
CA LEU A 489 -12.54 16.96 -8.74
C LEU A 489 -12.26 15.54 -8.23
N ILE A 490 -12.49 15.27 -6.95
CA ILE A 490 -12.34 13.94 -6.34
C ILE A 490 -13.37 12.94 -6.87
N TRP A 491 -14.60 13.38 -7.15
CA TRP A 491 -15.66 12.52 -7.69
C TRP A 491 -15.46 12.17 -9.17
N ARG A 492 -14.87 13.09 -9.94
CA ARG A 492 -14.61 12.89 -11.37
C ARG A 492 -13.41 11.98 -11.62
N TRP A 493 -12.43 12.03 -10.73
CA TRP A 493 -11.31 11.09 -10.69
C TRP A 493 -11.75 9.76 -10.10
#